data_AF-A0A257VQZ8-F1
#
_entry.id   AF-A0A257VQZ8-F1
#
_cell.length_a   1.000
_cell.length_b   1.000
_cell.length_c   1.000
_cell.angle_alpha   90.00
_cell.angle_beta   90.00
_cell.angle_gamma   90.00
#
_symmetry.space_group_name_H-M   'P 1'
#
loop_
_entity.id
_entity.type
_entity.pdbx_description
1 polymer ?
#
loop_
_entity_poly.entity_id
_entity_poly.type
_entity_poly.pdbx_seq_one_letter_code
_entity_poly.pdbx_strand_id
1 'polypeptide(L)'
;MIDSIIEFSGKNKFLVFILVGFAVAAGIHSMRTIPLDAIPDLSDTQVIVYSRWDRSPDIMEDQVTYAIVTSMLGAPKVKAVR
;
A
#
# COMPACT_ATOMS: atom_id res chain seq x y z
N MET A 1 6.60 -24.81 -29.23
CA MET A 1 7.01 -23.89 -28.14
C MET A 1 6.81 -24.52 -26.77
N ILE A 2 5.59 -24.90 -26.38
CA ILE A 2 5.34 -25.57 -25.10
C ILE A 2 6.11 -26.90 -25.01
N ASP A 3 6.07 -27.72 -26.07
CA ASP A 3 6.81 -28.99 -26.12
C ASP A 3 8.31 -28.81 -25.89
N SER A 4 8.89 -27.73 -26.45
CA SER A 4 10.30 -27.39 -26.27
C SER A 4 10.65 -27.03 -24.82
N ILE A 5 9.74 -26.36 -24.11
CA ILE A 5 9.90 -26.02 -22.68
C ILE A 5 9.79 -27.28 -21.82
N ILE A 6 8.83 -28.16 -22.13
CA ILE A 6 8.65 -29.43 -21.41
C ILE A 6 9.88 -30.31 -21.61
N GLU A 7 10.36 -30.43 -22.85
CA GLU A 7 11.56 -31.22 -23.17
C GLU A 7 12.81 -30.65 -22.49
N PHE A 8 12.98 -29.33 -22.50
CA PHE A 8 14.05 -28.65 -21.76
C PHE A 8 13.98 -28.92 -20.25
N SER A 9 12.77 -28.86 -19.67
CA SER A 9 12.54 -29.11 -18.25
C SER A 9 12.83 -30.56 -17.87
N GLY A 10 12.44 -31.52 -18.71
CA GLY A 10 12.71 -32.93 -18.53
C GLY A 10 14.20 -33.28 -18.65
N LYS A 11 14.91 -32.67 -19.62
CA LYS A 11 16.36 -32.82 -19.78
C LYS A 11 17.15 -32.24 -18.60
N ASN A 12 16.69 -31.13 -18.03
CA ASN A 12 17.35 -30.42 -16.93
C ASN A 12 16.68 -30.67 -15.56
N LYS A 13 16.20 -31.90 -15.32
CA LYS A 13 15.47 -32.28 -14.08
C LYS A 13 16.15 -31.82 -12.78
N PHE A 14 17.48 -31.88 -12.71
CA PHE A 14 18.23 -31.45 -11.52
C PHE A 14 18.11 -29.94 -11.27
N LEU A 15 18.25 -29.12 -12.32
CA LEU A 15 18.06 -27.68 -12.26
C LEU A 15 16.62 -27.35 -11.82
N VAL A 16 15.64 -28.05 -12.40
CA VAL A 16 14.22 -27.88 -12.06
C VAL A 16 13.98 -28.17 -10.57
N PHE A 17 14.51 -29.28 -10.04
CA PHE A 17 14.37 -29.60 -8.62
C PHE A 17 15.02 -28.57 -7.70
N ILE A 18 16.20 -28.04 -8.07
CA ILE A 18 16.83 -26.96 -7.31
C ILE A 18 15.94 -25.71 -7.28
N LEU A 19 15.45 -25.28 -8.45
CA LEU A 19 14.59 -24.09 -8.55
C LEU A 19 13.30 -24.26 -7.74
N VAL A 20 12.67 -25.44 -7.81
CA VAL A 20 11.50 -25.78 -7.00
C VAL A 20 11.85 -25.75 -5.51
N GLY A 21 12.99 -26.31 -5.11
CA GLY A 21 13.45 -26.28 -3.72
C GLY A 21 13.63 -24.86 -3.19
N PHE A 22 14.26 -23.97 -3.97
CA PHE A 22 14.36 -22.56 -3.63
C PHE A 22 12.99 -21.87 -3.57
N ALA A 23 12.09 -22.15 -4.51
CA ALA A 23 10.74 -21.59 -4.50
C ALA A 23 9.95 -22.01 -3.25
N VAL A 24 10.06 -23.27 -2.83
CA VAL A 24 9.44 -23.78 -1.59
C VAL A 24 10.06 -23.12 -0.37
N ALA A 25 11.39 -23.02 -0.29
CA ALA A 25 12.07 -22.38 0.83
C ALA A 25 11.69 -20.89 0.95
N ALA A 26 11.63 -20.17 -0.17
CA ALA A 26 11.15 -18.80 -0.24
C ALA A 26 9.68 -18.70 0.19
N GLY A 27 8.82 -19.61 -0.26
CA GLY A 27 7.41 -19.67 0.16
C GLY A 27 7.27 -19.87 1.68
N ILE A 28 8.04 -20.77 2.27
CA ILE A 28 8.05 -21.00 3.73
C ILE A 28 8.54 -19.75 4.47
N HIS A 29 9.60 -19.10 3.98
CA HIS A 29 10.10 -17.87 4.57
C HIS A 29 9.05 -16.76 4.52
N SER A 30 8.39 -16.56 3.37
CA SER A 30 7.32 -15.58 3.20
C SER A 30 6.14 -15.86 4.12
N MET A 31 5.67 -17.12 4.22
CA MET A 31 4.57 -17.48 5.13
C MET A 31 4.88 -17.18 6.59
N ARG A 32 6.15 -17.26 7.01
CA ARG A 32 6.57 -16.98 8.40
C ARG A 32 6.81 -15.49 8.67
N THR A 33 7.08 -14.70 7.64
CA THR A 33 7.48 -13.28 7.77
C THR A 33 6.40 -12.31 7.32
N ILE A 34 5.38 -12.77 6.61
CA ILE A 34 4.28 -11.93 6.16
C ILE A 34 3.53 -11.37 7.39
N PRO A 35 3.37 -10.04 7.50
CA PRO A 35 2.57 -9.45 8.56
C PRO A 35 1.12 -9.91 8.38
N LEU A 36 0.55 -10.46 9.45
CA LEU A 36 -0.83 -10.93 9.47
C LEU A 36 -1.66 -9.99 10.33
N ASP A 37 -2.77 -9.52 9.78
CA ASP A 37 -3.77 -8.73 10.49
C ASP A 37 -5.09 -9.51 10.57
N ALA A 38 -5.90 -9.19 11.57
CA ALA A 38 -7.17 -9.89 11.83
C ALA A 38 -8.25 -9.55 10.78
N ILE A 39 -8.18 -8.35 10.20
CA ILE A 39 -9.11 -7.84 9.20
C ILE A 39 -8.34 -7.12 8.10
N PRO A 40 -8.89 -7.04 6.87
CA PRO A 40 -8.33 -6.14 5.86
C PRO A 40 -8.48 -4.68 6.32
N ASP A 41 -7.56 -3.82 5.87
CA ASP A 41 -7.71 -2.38 6.07
C ASP A 41 -8.91 -1.88 5.25
N LEU A 42 -9.93 -1.42 5.97
CA LEU A 42 -11.20 -0.90 5.44
C LEU A 42 -11.30 0.62 5.60
N SER A 43 -10.25 1.27 6.09
CA SER A 43 -10.27 2.69 6.42
C SER A 43 -10.23 3.54 5.16
N ASP A 44 -10.98 4.66 5.16
CA ASP A 44 -10.81 5.68 4.13
C ASP A 44 -9.40 6.31 4.26
N THR A 45 -8.74 6.59 3.13
CA THR A 45 -7.45 7.30 3.15
C THR A 45 -7.67 8.74 3.63
N GLN A 46 -7.18 9.04 4.83
CA GLN A 46 -7.32 10.36 5.45
C GLN A 46 -5.96 11.03 5.62
N VAL A 47 -5.87 12.29 5.21
CA VAL A 47 -4.73 13.17 5.48
C VAL A 47 -5.16 14.20 6.53
N ILE A 48 -4.40 14.32 7.61
CA ILE A 48 -4.68 15.27 8.70
C ILE A 48 -3.74 16.46 8.56
N VAL A 49 -4.31 17.66 8.42
CA VAL A 49 -3.57 18.92 8.45
C VAL A 49 -3.80 19.56 9.82
N TYR A 50 -2.74 19.66 10.61
CA TYR A 50 -2.78 20.29 11.93
C TYR A 50 -2.08 21.64 11.88
N SER A 51 -2.81 22.68 12.28
CA SER A 51 -2.29 24.04 12.42
C SER A 51 -2.49 24.52 13.86
N ARG A 52 -1.50 25.24 14.40
CA ARG A 52 -1.56 25.82 15.75
C ARG A 52 -1.14 27.28 15.69
N TRP A 53 -1.99 28.15 16.23
CA TRP A 53 -1.70 29.56 16.41
C TRP A 53 -2.39 30.05 17.69
N ASP A 54 -1.69 30.86 18.48
CA ASP A 54 -2.21 31.44 19.71
C ASP A 54 -3.10 32.66 19.41
N ARG A 55 -4.27 32.38 18.81
CA ARG A 55 -5.30 33.33 18.44
C ARG A 55 -6.67 32.78 18.77
N SER A 56 -7.67 33.67 18.78
CA SER A 56 -9.05 33.26 18.99
C SER A 56 -9.50 32.25 17.93
N PRO A 57 -10.44 31.36 18.27
CA PRO A 57 -11.00 30.39 17.32
C PRO A 57 -11.52 31.04 16.03
N ASP A 58 -12.12 32.22 16.12
CA ASP A 58 -12.64 32.95 14.96
C ASP A 58 -11.53 33.33 13.98
N ILE A 59 -10.40 33.84 14.48
CA ILE A 59 -9.24 34.19 13.64
C ILE A 59 -8.61 32.94 13.04
N MET A 60 -8.55 31.84 13.80
CA MET A 60 -8.06 30.56 13.30
C MET A 60 -8.93 30.04 12.15
N GLU A 61 -10.25 30.13 12.29
CA GLU A 61 -11.18 29.70 11.24
C GLU A 61 -11.05 30.55 9.98
N ASP A 62 -11.14 31.87 10.12
CA ASP A 62 -11.16 32.81 8.99
C ASP A 62 -9.83 32.83 8.22
N GLN A 63 -8.71 32.76 8.92
CA GLN A 63 -7.38 32.98 8.32
C GLN A 63 -6.64 31.69 7.98
N VAL A 64 -6.95 30.58 8.66
CA VAL A 64 -6.21 29.33 8.52
C VAL A 64 -7.11 28.22 8.01
N THR A 65 -8.12 27.81 8.79
CA THR A 65 -8.97 26.65 8.43
C THR A 65 -9.67 26.88 7.10
N TYR A 66 -10.37 28.00 6.94
CA TYR A 66 -11.18 28.28 5.75
C TYR A 66 -10.33 28.33 4.47
N ALA A 67 -9.16 28.98 4.53
CA ALA A 67 -8.24 29.07 3.41
C ALA A 67 -7.72 27.68 3.00
N ILE A 68 -7.36 26.83 3.98
CA ILE A 68 -6.90 25.46 3.74
C ILE A 68 -8.04 24.62 3.14
N VAL A 69 -9.21 24.60 3.77
CA VAL A 69 -10.36 23.80 3.31
C VAL A 69 -10.75 24.16 1.88
N THR A 70 -10.89 25.47 1.60
CA THR A 70 -11.28 25.96 0.27
C THR A 70 -10.24 25.61 -0.80
N SER A 71 -8.95 25.67 -0.47
CA SER A 71 -7.88 25.24 -1.40
C SER A 71 -7.92 23.74 -1.73
N MET A 72 -8.45 22.92 -0.81
CA MET A 72 -8.49 21.46 -0.95
C MET A 72 -9.76 20.95 -1.65
N LEU A 73 -10.81 21.77 -1.80
CA LEU A 73 -12.03 21.40 -2.52
C LEU A 73 -11.78 21.02 -3.99
N GLY A 74 -10.75 21.60 -4.61
CA GLY A 74 -10.36 21.31 -6.00
C GLY A 74 -9.29 20.22 -6.15
N ALA A 75 -8.83 19.62 -5.05
CA ALA A 75 -7.74 18.65 -5.10
C ALA A 75 -8.21 17.30 -5.69
N PRO A 76 -7.38 16.64 -6.52
CA PRO A 76 -7.75 15.39 -7.15
C PRO A 76 -7.97 14.28 -6.12
N LYS A 77 -9.01 13.45 -6.34
CA LYS A 77 -9.35 12.29 -5.51
C LYS A 77 -9.75 12.63 -4.07
N VAL A 78 -10.17 13.86 -3.79
CA VAL A 78 -10.76 14.24 -2.51
C VAL A 78 -12.25 13.91 -2.51
N LYS A 79 -12.70 13.13 -1.52
CA LYS A 79 -14.11 12.77 -1.32
C LYS A 79 -14.84 13.80 -0.45
N ALA A 80 -14.18 14.27 0.60
CA ALA A 80 -14.68 15.30 1.50
C ALA A 80 -13.51 15.99 2.21
N VAL A 81 -13.69 17.25 2.58
CA VAL A 81 -12.80 18.01 3.47
C VAL A 81 -13.63 18.38 4.70
N ARG A 82 -13.12 18.09 5.89
CA ARG A 82 -13.80 18.27 7.18
C ARG A 82 -12.84 18.78 8.23
#